data_AF-A0A554LEY3-F1
#
_entry.id   AF-A0A554LEY3-F1
#
_cell.length_a   1.000
_cell.length_b   1.000
_cell.length_c   1.000
_cell.angle_alpha   90.00
_cell.angle_beta   90.00
_cell.angle_gamma   90.00
#
_symmetry.space_group_name_H-M   'P 1'
#
loop_
_entity.id
_entity.type
_entity.pdbx_description
1 polymer ?
#
loop_
_entity_poly.entity_id
_entity_poly.type
_entity_poly.pdbx_seq_one_letter_code
_entity_poly.pdbx_strand_id
1 'polypeptide(L)'
;MMISLKYSAGVLRWGMAVVFLWLGVNAFVNPTYWLTAYLPKLIATAASNLGLAGSQFAYVGGVFLIVTGISLITEIFIVPFCFAGIIMLVLSSVSSNVLEITIRNVGLIAGLIFLIMKPDIKQRY
;
A
#
# COMPACT_ATOMS: atom_id res chain seq x y z
N MET A 1 13.11 4.32 -27.46
CA MET A 1 13.32 3.72 -26.12
C MET A 1 12.69 4.53 -24.98
N MET A 2 12.93 5.85 -24.89
CA MET A 2 12.41 6.69 -23.79
C MET A 2 10.87 6.79 -23.71
N ILE A 3 10.17 6.79 -24.85
CA ILE A 3 8.70 6.89 -24.90
C ILE A 3 8.03 5.63 -24.34
N SER A 4 8.54 4.44 -24.72
CA SER A 4 8.05 3.16 -24.20
C SER A 4 8.19 3.11 -22.67
N LEU A 5 9.33 3.51 -22.12
CA LEU A 5 9.56 3.51 -20.67
C LEU A 5 8.61 4.45 -19.92
N LYS A 6 8.26 5.59 -20.51
CA LYS A 6 7.30 6.55 -19.94
C LYS A 6 5.89 5.98 -19.88
N TYR A 7 5.42 5.36 -20.96
CA TYR A 7 4.10 4.72 -20.98
C TYR A 7 4.01 3.52 -20.04
N SER A 8 5.04 2.66 -20.01
CA SER A 8 5.11 1.51 -19.10
C SER A 8 5.05 1.94 -17.63
N ALA A 9 5.79 2.99 -17.27
CA ALA A 9 5.76 3.54 -15.92
C ALA A 9 4.39 4.14 -15.57
N GLY A 10 3.72 4.77 -16.53
CA GLY A 10 2.35 5.26 -16.38
C GLY A 10 1.38 4.12 -16.11
N VAL A 11 1.37 3.08 -16.94
CA VAL A 11 0.50 1.92 -16.78
C VAL A 11 0.73 1.22 -15.44
N LEU A 12 2.00 1.01 -15.06
CA LEU A 12 2.35 0.44 -13.75
C LEU A 12 1.79 1.30 -12.59
N ARG A 13 1.98 2.61 -12.66
CA ARG A 13 1.50 3.56 -11.64
C ARG A 13 -0.02 3.50 -11.50
N TRP A 14 -0.75 3.56 -12.62
CA TRP A 14 -2.21 3.49 -12.63
C TRP A 14 -2.73 2.13 -12.13
N GLY A 15 -2.13 1.03 -12.57
CA GLY A 15 -2.48 -0.30 -12.10
C GLY A 15 -2.30 -0.44 -10.59
N MET A 16 -1.16 0.01 -10.06
CA MET A 16 -0.94 0.02 -8.61
C MET A 16 -1.93 0.91 -7.88
N ALA A 17 -2.24 2.11 -8.40
CA ALA A 17 -3.21 3.00 -7.78
C ALA A 17 -4.58 2.34 -7.63
N VAL A 18 -5.07 1.64 -8.66
CA VAL A 18 -6.33 0.90 -8.60
C VAL A 18 -6.29 -0.17 -7.50
N VAL A 19 -5.19 -0.92 -7.40
CA VAL A 19 -5.04 -1.94 -6.35
C VAL A 19 -5.01 -1.30 -4.95
N PHE A 20 -4.27 -0.21 -4.77
CA PHE A 20 -4.24 0.52 -3.49
C PHE A 20 -5.61 1.06 -3.08
N LEU A 21 -6.33 1.68 -4.02
CA LEU A 21 -7.69 2.16 -3.80
C LEU A 21 -8.64 1.01 -3.43
N TRP A 22 -8.56 -0.11 -4.15
CA TRP A 22 -9.38 -1.30 -3.86
C TRP A 22 -9.10 -1.86 -2.46
N LEU A 23 -7.82 -2.03 -2.09
CA LEU A 23 -7.43 -2.51 -0.77
C LEU A 23 -7.90 -1.55 0.33
N GLY A 24 -7.83 -0.25 0.07
CA GLY A 24 -8.31 0.78 0.96
C GLY A 24 -9.81 0.71 1.19
N VAL A 25 -10.60 0.66 0.12
CA VAL A 25 -12.07 0.51 0.20
C VAL A 25 -12.46 -0.79 0.89
N ASN A 26 -11.78 -1.90 0.57
CA ASN A 26 -12.05 -3.20 1.19
C ASN A 26 -11.83 -3.21 2.71
N ALA A 27 -10.96 -2.33 3.23
CA ALA A 27 -10.76 -2.19 4.67
C ALA A 27 -12.01 -1.63 5.39
N PHE A 28 -12.82 -0.82 4.71
CA PHE A 28 -14.09 -0.31 5.22
C PHE A 28 -15.23 -1.29 5.04
N VAL A 29 -15.25 -2.04 3.93
CA VAL A 29 -16.31 -3.01 3.61
C VAL A 29 -16.17 -4.27 4.46
N ASN A 30 -14.94 -4.78 4.61
CA ASN A 30 -14.66 -6.04 5.31
C ASN A 30 -13.56 -5.87 6.37
N PRO A 31 -13.80 -5.07 7.44
CA PRO A 31 -12.77 -4.73 8.42
C PRO A 31 -12.25 -5.96 9.17
N THR A 32 -13.10 -6.94 9.48
CA THR A 32 -12.69 -8.17 10.17
C THR A 32 -11.71 -8.98 9.34
N TYR A 33 -12.01 -9.20 8.05
CA TYR A 33 -11.10 -9.87 7.13
C TYR A 33 -9.80 -9.09 7.01
N TRP A 34 -9.87 -7.77 6.84
CA TRP A 34 -8.70 -6.92 6.70
C TRP A 34 -7.78 -7.04 7.92
N LEU A 35 -8.31 -7.02 9.14
CA LEU A 35 -7.50 -7.18 10.35
C LEU A 35 -6.79 -8.52 10.39
N THR A 36 -7.49 -9.61 10.07
CA THR A 36 -6.88 -10.95 10.07
C THR A 36 -5.81 -11.13 8.99
N ALA A 37 -5.97 -10.41 7.88
CA ALA A 37 -5.17 -10.60 6.68
C ALA A 37 -3.96 -9.65 6.59
N TYR A 38 -4.05 -8.45 7.18
CA TYR A 38 -3.06 -7.38 6.99
C TYR A 38 -2.45 -6.85 8.29
N LEU A 39 -3.06 -7.12 9.45
CA LEU A 39 -2.54 -6.65 10.73
C LEU A 39 -1.64 -7.72 11.38
N PRO A 40 -0.37 -7.39 11.70
CA PRO A 40 0.48 -8.25 12.49
C PRO A 40 -0.13 -8.62 13.83
N LYS A 41 -0.10 -9.92 14.16
CA LYS A 41 -0.55 -10.42 15.46
C LYS A 41 0.09 -9.67 16.62
N LEU A 42 1.38 -9.34 16.51
CA LEU A 42 2.10 -8.55 17.52
C LEU A 42 1.45 -7.17 17.75
N ILE A 43 1.03 -6.49 16.68
CA ILE A 43 0.35 -5.19 16.73
C ILE A 43 -1.08 -5.35 17.23
N ALA A 44 -1.78 -6.42 16.82
CA ALA A 44 -3.12 -6.73 17.31
C ALA A 44 -3.14 -6.97 18.83
N THR A 45 -2.17 -7.72 19.36
CA THR A 45 -2.05 -7.98 20.81
C THR A 45 -1.63 -6.72 21.59
N ALA A 46 -0.74 -5.90 21.02
CA ALA A 46 -0.37 -4.62 21.63
C ALA A 46 -1.55 -3.65 21.68
N ALA A 47 -2.36 -3.61 20.61
CA ALA A 47 -3.55 -2.78 20.52
C ALA A 47 -4.65 -3.21 21.51
N SER A 48 -4.87 -4.51 21.69
CA SER A 48 -5.83 -5.01 22.68
C SER A 48 -5.45 -4.63 24.11
N ASN A 49 -4.15 -4.63 24.42
CA ASN A 49 -3.63 -4.22 25.73
C ASN A 49 -3.81 -2.71 26.00
N LEU A 50 -3.96 -1.90 24.94
CA LEU A 50 -4.20 -0.45 25.02
C LEU A 50 -5.70 -0.09 24.94
N GLY A 51 -6.60 -1.07 24.91
CA GLY A 51 -8.04 -0.85 24.83
C GLY A 51 -8.52 -0.29 23.48
N LEU A 52 -7.69 -0.35 22.43
CA LEU A 52 -8.05 0.13 21.10
C LEU A 52 -8.90 -0.91 20.37
N ALA A 53 -9.99 -0.45 19.75
CA ALA A 53 -10.83 -1.31 18.94
C ALA A 53 -10.08 -1.69 17.65
N GLY A 54 -9.97 -2.99 17.36
CA GLY A 54 -9.27 -3.48 16.17
C GLY A 54 -9.77 -2.83 14.87
N SER A 55 -11.07 -2.54 14.78
CA SER A 55 -11.69 -1.85 13.64
C SER A 55 -11.07 -0.49 13.31
N GLN A 56 -10.55 0.24 14.30
CA GLN A 56 -9.87 1.52 14.08
C GLN A 56 -8.60 1.35 13.22
N PHE A 57 -7.86 0.26 13.40
CA PHE A 57 -6.67 -0.03 12.59
C PHE A 57 -7.01 -0.34 11.15
N ALA A 58 -8.13 -1.05 10.91
CA ALA A 58 -8.63 -1.29 9.56
C ALA A 58 -8.98 0.03 8.87
N TYR A 59 -9.67 0.95 9.57
CA TYR A 59 -10.04 2.24 8.98
C TYR A 59 -8.83 3.14 8.73
N VAL A 60 -7.89 3.25 9.68
CA VAL A 60 -6.68 4.04 9.49
C VAL A 60 -5.82 3.46 8.36
N GLY A 61 -5.64 2.14 8.32
CA GLY A 61 -4.96 1.46 7.22
C GLY A 61 -5.68 1.66 5.87
N GLY A 62 -7.01 1.62 5.87
CA GLY A 62 -7.86 1.88 4.72
C GLY A 62 -7.68 3.28 4.16
N VAL A 63 -7.77 4.31 5.02
CA VAL A 63 -7.51 5.71 4.66
C VAL A 63 -6.11 5.84 4.06
N PHE A 64 -5.10 5.28 4.72
CA PHE A 64 -3.72 5.35 4.25
C PHE A 64 -3.54 4.74 2.85
N LEU A 65 -4.16 3.58 2.58
CA LEU A 65 -4.14 2.94 1.27
C LEU A 65 -4.83 3.78 0.20
N ILE A 66 -5.96 4.40 0.53
CA ILE A 66 -6.68 5.31 -0.38
C ILE A 66 -5.81 6.52 -0.72
N VAL A 67 -5.25 7.18 0.29
CA VAL A 67 -4.41 8.37 0.10
C VAL A 67 -3.16 8.00 -0.72
N THR A 68 -2.57 6.83 -0.49
CA THR A 68 -1.46 6.31 -1.30
C THR A 68 -1.87 6.13 -2.75
N GLY A 69 -3.04 5.54 -3.01
CA GLY A 69 -3.61 5.40 -4.37
C GLY A 69 -3.85 6.75 -5.06
N ILE A 70 -4.40 7.73 -4.34
CA ILE A 70 -4.62 9.09 -4.86
C ILE A 70 -3.28 9.78 -5.16
N SER A 71 -2.29 9.65 -4.28
CA SER A 71 -0.93 10.15 -4.51
C SER A 71 -0.32 9.52 -5.78
N LEU A 72 -0.49 8.21 -5.95
CA LEU A 72 -0.05 7.53 -7.15
C LEU A 72 -0.74 8.06 -8.39
N ILE A 73 -2.04 8.42 -8.37
CA ILE A 73 -2.77 8.98 -9.53
C ILE A 73 -2.33 10.40 -9.86
N THR A 74 -2.27 11.25 -8.84
CA THR A 74 -2.06 12.70 -8.97
C THR A 74 -0.58 13.09 -9.14
N GLU A 75 0.31 12.15 -8.87
CA GLU A 75 1.76 12.37 -8.81
C GLU A 75 2.23 13.32 -7.69
N ILE A 76 1.35 13.64 -6.74
CA ILE A 76 1.64 14.51 -5.60
C ILE A 76 2.18 13.66 -4.45
N PHE A 77 3.33 14.04 -3.88
CA PHE A 77 3.98 13.34 -2.76
C PHE A 77 4.25 11.84 -3.02
N ILE A 78 4.52 11.44 -4.28
CA ILE A 78 4.75 10.02 -4.63
C ILE A 78 5.80 9.36 -3.73
N VAL A 79 6.97 9.99 -3.56
CA VAL A 79 8.11 9.36 -2.85
C VAL A 79 7.78 8.99 -1.39
N PRO A 80 7.29 9.92 -0.54
CA PRO A 80 6.95 9.56 0.85
C PRO A 80 5.81 8.54 0.93
N PHE A 81 4.79 8.61 0.05
CA PHE A 81 3.71 7.62 0.04
C PHE A 81 4.16 6.25 -0.47
N CYS A 82 5.07 6.19 -1.45
CA CYS A 82 5.68 4.93 -1.87
C CYS A 82 6.50 4.32 -0.74
N PHE A 83 7.29 5.12 -0.03
CA PHE A 83 8.11 4.64 1.08
C PHE A 83 7.26 4.11 2.24
N ALA A 84 6.27 4.89 2.68
CA ALA A 84 5.33 4.48 3.71
C ALA A 84 4.51 3.24 3.27
N GLY A 85 4.11 3.18 1.99
CA GLY A 85 3.42 2.05 1.38
C GLY A 85 4.27 0.78 1.41
N ILE A 86 5.57 0.86 1.11
CA ILE A 86 6.49 -0.28 1.22
C ILE A 86 6.54 -0.79 2.66
N ILE A 87 6.69 0.09 3.65
CA ILE A 87 6.71 -0.31 5.07
C ILE A 87 5.43 -1.05 5.45
N MET A 88 4.27 -0.49 5.09
CA MET A 88 2.98 -1.12 5.36
C MET A 88 2.84 -2.49 4.67
N LEU A 89 3.25 -2.60 3.41
CA LEU A 89 3.20 -3.86 2.66
C LEU A 89 4.15 -4.91 3.24
N VAL A 90 5.35 -4.53 3.69
CA VAL A 90 6.27 -5.44 4.37
C VAL A 90 5.67 -5.94 5.68
N LEU A 91 5.13 -5.05 6.52
CA LEU A 91 4.48 -5.43 7.77
C LEU A 91 3.28 -6.37 7.54
N SER A 92 2.45 -6.09 6.54
CA SER A 92 1.32 -6.96 6.19
C SER A 92 1.77 -8.31 5.60
N SER A 93 2.88 -8.35 4.87
CA SER A 93 3.41 -9.60 4.29
C SER A 93 3.98 -10.56 5.32
N VAL A 94 4.61 -10.03 6.37
CA VAL A 94 5.15 -10.84 7.49
C VAL A 94 4.02 -11.37 8.38
N SER A 95 2.84 -10.75 8.32
CA SER A 95 1.70 -11.11 9.17
C SER A 95 0.65 -11.97 8.50
N SER A 96 0.54 -11.93 7.17
CA SER A 96 -0.39 -12.75 6.42
C SER A 96 0.10 -14.20 6.35
N ASN A 97 -0.68 -15.13 6.91
CA ASN A 97 -0.51 -16.57 6.63
C ASN A 97 -0.99 -16.97 5.23
N VAL A 98 -1.43 -15.99 4.42
CA VAL A 98 -2.05 -16.21 3.11
C VAL A 98 -1.02 -15.90 2.03
N LEU A 99 -0.55 -16.94 1.33
CA LEU A 99 0.46 -16.83 0.28
C LEU A 99 0.07 -15.83 -0.82
N GLU A 100 -1.20 -15.77 -1.18
CA GLU A 100 -1.74 -14.82 -2.19
C GLU A 100 -1.46 -13.36 -1.81
N ILE A 101 -1.66 -13.00 -0.54
CA ILE A 101 -1.44 -11.65 -0.01
C ILE A 101 0.04 -11.30 -0.09
N THR A 102 0.90 -12.22 0.33
CA THR A 102 2.35 -12.04 0.30
C THR A 102 2.85 -11.84 -1.14
N ILE A 103 2.43 -12.67 -2.09
CA ILE A 103 2.85 -12.56 -3.51
C ILE A 103 2.42 -11.22 -4.10
N ARG A 104 1.17 -10.82 -3.90
CA ARG A 104 0.67 -9.51 -4.36
C ARG A 104 1.47 -8.38 -3.75
N ASN A 105 1.74 -8.43 -2.44
CA ASN A 105 2.49 -7.40 -1.75
C ASN A 105 3.92 -7.29 -2.28
N VAL A 106 4.60 -8.40 -2.58
CA VAL A 106 5.93 -8.39 -3.23
C VAL A 106 5.88 -7.70 -4.58
N GLY A 107 4.88 -7.99 -5.41
CA GLY A 107 4.68 -7.32 -6.70
C GLY A 107 4.46 -5.80 -6.56
N LEU A 108 3.63 -5.39 -5.60
CA LEU A 108 3.40 -3.97 -5.30
C LEU A 108 4.66 -3.28 -4.76
N ILE A 109 5.41 -3.93 -3.86
CA ILE A 109 6.67 -3.40 -3.34
C ILE A 109 7.67 -3.17 -4.48
N ALA A 110 7.83 -4.14 -5.38
CA ALA A 110 8.72 -3.99 -6.54
C ALA A 110 8.30 -2.79 -7.43
N GLY A 111 7.00 -2.61 -7.66
CA GLY A 111 6.47 -1.46 -8.40
C GLY A 111 6.70 -0.12 -7.69
N LEU A 112 6.52 -0.06 -6.37
CA LEU A 112 6.80 1.15 -5.59
C LEU A 112 8.30 1.49 -5.57
N ILE A 113 9.18 0.49 -5.43
CA ILE A 113 10.65 0.68 -5.53
C ILE A 113 11.01 1.26 -6.90
N PHE A 114 10.44 0.69 -7.97
CA PHE A 114 10.65 1.21 -9.32
C PHE A 114 10.23 2.68 -9.44
N LEU A 115 9.07 3.06 -8.88
CA LEU A 115 8.64 4.47 -8.89
C LEU A 115 9.58 5.39 -8.09
N ILE A 116 10.11 4.94 -6.96
CA ILE A 116 11.08 5.72 -6.17
C ILE A 116 12.39 5.94 -6.97
N MET A 117 12.83 4.92 -7.69
CA MET A 117 14.08 4.97 -8.46
C MET A 117 13.92 5.70 -9.80
N LYS A 118 12.69 5.96 -10.26
CA LYS A 118 12.45 6.59 -11.56
C LYS A 118 12.99 8.04 -11.60
N PRO A 119 13.88 8.38 -12.55
CA PRO A 119 14.58 9.67 -12.58
C PRO A 119 13.65 10.87 -12.81
N ASP A 120 12.57 10.72 -13.59
CA ASP A 120 11.63 11.82 -13.88
C ASP A 120 10.92 12.37 -12.63
N ILE A 121 10.79 11.57 -11.55
CA ILE A 121 10.14 12.00 -10.30
C ILE A 121 11.05 12.90 -9.47
N LYS A 122 12.39 12.74 -9.58
CA LYS A 122 13.36 13.53 -8.82
C LYS A 122 13.51 14.97 -9.30
N GLN A 123 13.00 15.31 -10.49
CA GLN A 123 13.13 16.66 -11.06
C GLN A 123 11.92 17.58 -10.78
N ARG A 124 10.88 17.08 -10.09
CA ARG A 124 9.67 17.86 -9.76
C ARG A 124 9.65 18.44 -8.34
N TYR A 125 10.75 18.33 -7.61
CA TYR A 125 10.95 18.91 -6.29
C TYR A 125 12.30 19.62 -6.23
#